data_AF-A0A1A8MJ52-F1
#
_entry.id   AF-A0A1A8MJ52-F1
#
_cell.length_a   1.000
_cell.length_b   1.000
_cell.length_c   1.000
_cell.angle_alpha   90.00
_cell.angle_beta   90.00
_cell.angle_gamma   90.00
#
_symmetry.space_group_name_H-M   'P 1'
#
loop_
_entity.id
_entity.type
_entity.pdbx_description
1 polymer ?
#
loop_
_entity_poly.entity_id
_entity_poly.type
_entity_poly.pdbx_seq_one_letter_code
_entity_poly.pdbx_strand_id
1 'polypeptide(L)'
;MALILLTCVLLSLWLQGHCQDVIQFPEVSWTDVTKSAEMNCSHNRDKGYNQMYWYRQRPGETMTLIVFTVFGGKPDYGQSSQSKYSAVKDSMETGALTVKSVQPDDRGLYFCAVSKHSDVRRGNS
;
A
#
# COMPACT_ATOMS: atom_id res chain seq x y z
N MET A 1 32.07 30.51 -11.10
CA MET A 1 30.92 29.75 -11.65
C MET A 1 30.95 28.28 -11.26
N ALA A 2 32.05 27.55 -11.48
CA ALA A 2 32.17 26.13 -11.09
C ALA A 2 31.95 25.84 -9.59
N LEU A 3 32.45 26.71 -8.70
CA LEU A 3 32.27 26.58 -7.23
C LEU A 3 30.81 26.70 -6.76
N ILE A 4 29.99 27.51 -7.45
CA ILE A 4 28.57 27.71 -7.11
C ILE A 4 27.72 26.48 -7.52
N LEU A 5 28.09 25.83 -8.61
CA LEU A 5 27.44 24.60 -9.07
C LEU A 5 27.74 23.43 -8.12
N LEU A 6 29.00 23.30 -7.68
CA LEU A 6 29.39 22.27 -6.70
C LEU A 6 28.68 22.42 -5.35
N THR A 7 28.53 23.65 -4.85
CA THR A 7 27.79 23.88 -3.60
C THR A 7 26.30 23.58 -3.75
N CYS A 8 25.67 23.94 -4.88
CA CYS A 8 24.26 23.59 -5.14
C CYS A 8 24.02 22.08 -5.19
N VAL A 9 24.91 21.32 -5.85
CA VAL A 9 24.80 19.85 -5.91
C VAL A 9 24.93 19.24 -4.52
N LEU A 10 25.90 19.70 -3.73
CA LEU A 10 26.06 19.24 -2.35
C LEU A 10 24.83 19.59 -1.50
N LEU A 11 24.32 20.82 -1.54
CA LEU A 11 23.10 21.24 -0.83
C LEU A 11 21.85 20.42 -1.24
N SER A 12 21.72 20.06 -2.51
CA SER A 12 20.60 19.25 -2.99
C SER A 12 20.61 17.81 -2.47
N LEU A 13 21.79 17.26 -2.16
CA LEU A 13 21.95 15.93 -1.55
C LEU A 13 21.49 15.90 -0.08
N TRP A 14 21.53 17.04 0.64
CA TRP A 14 21.04 17.14 2.02
C TRP A 14 19.53 17.32 2.13
N LEU A 15 18.85 17.66 1.03
CA LEU A 15 17.41 17.98 0.99
C LEU A 15 16.52 16.80 0.58
N GLN A 16 17.05 15.57 0.48
CA GLN A 16 16.23 14.38 0.22
C GLN A 16 15.50 13.89 1.48
N GLY A 17 14.70 14.77 2.09
CA GLY A 17 13.72 14.37 3.08
C GLY A 17 12.47 13.85 2.39
N HIS A 18 12.31 12.53 2.27
CA HIS A 18 11.03 11.94 1.88
C HIS A 18 10.02 12.15 3.02
N CYS A 19 9.19 13.20 2.92
CA CYS A 19 8.06 13.42 3.80
C CYS A 19 6.87 12.54 3.37
N GLN A 20 7.05 11.22 3.44
CA GLN A 20 5.98 10.26 3.21
C GLN A 20 5.71 9.49 4.49
N ASP A 21 4.49 9.63 4.97
CA ASP A 21 4.08 9.02 6.22
C ASP A 21 3.57 7.60 6.06
N VAL A 22 3.26 7.22 4.82
CA VAL A 22 2.94 5.86 4.38
C VAL A 22 3.90 5.53 3.25
N ILE A 23 4.63 4.42 3.39
CA ILE A 23 5.65 3.95 2.46
C ILE A 23 5.21 2.59 1.95
N GLN A 24 5.23 2.41 0.64
CA GLN A 24 4.86 1.16 -0.02
C GLN A 24 6.03 0.62 -0.85
N PHE A 25 6.28 -0.69 -0.78
CA PHE A 25 7.36 -1.33 -1.51
C PHE A 25 6.94 -2.72 -2.04
N PRO A 26 7.31 -3.10 -3.28
CA PRO A 26 8.00 -2.27 -4.26
C PRO A 26 7.05 -1.23 -4.89
N GLU A 27 7.61 -0.15 -5.42
CA GLU A 27 6.85 0.85 -6.19
C GLU A 27 6.31 0.25 -7.49
N VAL A 28 7.14 -0.59 -8.13
CA VAL A 28 6.79 -1.33 -9.35
C VAL A 28 7.08 -2.80 -9.14
N SER A 29 6.06 -3.64 -9.37
CA SER A 29 6.17 -5.09 -9.25
C SER A 29 5.92 -5.75 -10.60
N TRP A 30 6.95 -6.38 -11.14
CA TRP A 30 6.85 -7.25 -12.32
C TRP A 30 6.91 -8.70 -11.84
N THR A 31 5.92 -9.50 -12.20
CA THR A 31 5.90 -10.93 -11.88
C THR A 31 5.35 -11.72 -13.05
N ASP A 32 5.79 -12.97 -13.16
CA ASP A 32 5.25 -13.89 -14.16
C ASP A 32 3.82 -14.30 -13.80
N VAL A 33 3.03 -14.59 -14.82
CA VAL A 33 1.70 -15.18 -14.65
C VAL A 33 1.81 -16.45 -13.80
N THR A 34 0.81 -16.72 -12.96
CA THR A 34 0.75 -17.82 -11.96
C THR A 34 1.64 -17.67 -10.73
N LYS A 35 2.63 -16.77 -10.74
CA LYS A 35 3.37 -16.42 -9.51
C LYS A 35 2.56 -15.48 -8.63
N SER A 36 2.97 -15.34 -7.38
CA SER A 36 2.42 -14.34 -6.48
C SER A 36 3.23 -13.05 -6.55
N ALA A 37 2.55 -11.91 -6.43
CA ALA A 37 3.17 -10.62 -6.19
C ALA A 37 2.85 -10.17 -4.77
N GLU A 38 3.88 -9.79 -4.02
CA GLU A 38 3.71 -9.22 -2.70
C GLU A 38 4.09 -7.75 -2.70
N MET A 39 3.35 -6.98 -1.92
CA MET A 39 3.62 -5.58 -1.67
C MET A 39 3.46 -5.27 -0.19
N ASN A 40 4.48 -4.63 0.34
CA ASN A 40 4.62 -4.24 1.73
C ASN A 40 4.21 -2.78 1.90
N CYS A 41 3.68 -2.47 3.08
CA CYS A 41 3.34 -1.13 3.49
C CYS A 41 3.80 -0.88 4.92
N SER A 42 4.39 0.29 5.16
CA SER A 42 4.75 0.78 6.48
C SER A 42 4.32 2.23 6.67
N HIS A 43 4.18 2.67 7.92
CA HIS A 43 3.91 4.08 8.22
C HIS A 43 4.64 4.55 9.48
N ASN A 44 4.83 5.87 9.58
CA ASN A 44 5.49 6.53 10.72
C ASN A 44 4.49 7.22 11.68
N ARG A 45 3.18 6.98 11.49
CA ARG A 45 2.11 7.53 12.33
C ARG A 45 2.10 6.93 13.74
N ASP A 46 1.37 7.59 14.66
CA ASP A 46 1.17 7.05 16.01
C ASP A 46 0.41 5.72 16.00
N LYS A 47 0.57 4.95 17.09
CA LYS A 47 -0.01 3.61 17.26
C LYS A 47 -1.54 3.56 17.17
N GLY A 48 -2.22 4.70 17.20
CA GLY A 48 -3.65 4.77 16.93
C GLY A 48 -3.99 4.36 15.49
N TYR A 49 -3.08 4.50 14.53
CA TYR A 49 -3.25 4.07 13.14
C TYR A 49 -3.12 2.54 12.97
N ASN A 50 -3.95 1.79 13.70
CA ASN A 50 -3.89 0.34 13.75
C ASN A 50 -4.67 -0.34 12.61
N GLN A 51 -5.19 0.42 11.65
CA GLN A 51 -5.95 -0.07 10.51
C GLN A 51 -5.18 0.14 9.22
N MET A 52 -5.22 -0.83 8.32
CA MET A 52 -4.61 -0.75 7.00
C MET A 52 -5.59 -1.20 5.91
N TYR A 53 -5.61 -0.46 4.83
CA TYR A 53 -6.50 -0.65 3.70
C TYR A 53 -5.67 -0.85 2.45
N TRP A 54 -6.06 -1.84 1.66
CA TRP A 54 -5.46 -2.11 0.37
C TRP A 54 -6.50 -1.89 -0.72
N TYR A 55 -6.18 -0.99 -1.63
CA TYR A 55 -7.03 -0.65 -2.76
C TYR A 55 -6.36 -1.03 -4.07
N ARG A 56 -7.18 -1.16 -5.10
CA ARG A 56 -6.74 -1.29 -6.48
C ARG A 56 -7.48 -0.34 -7.39
N GLN A 57 -6.76 0.21 -8.35
CA GLN A 57 -7.30 1.02 -9.44
C GLN A 57 -6.80 0.49 -10.78
N ARG A 58 -7.73 0.17 -11.68
CA ARG A 58 -7.42 -0.10 -13.09
C ARG A 58 -7.51 1.19 -13.90
N PRO A 59 -6.81 1.28 -15.06
CA PRO A 59 -6.97 2.43 -15.95
C PRO A 59 -8.44 2.65 -16.32
N GLY A 60 -8.95 3.85 -16.05
CA GLY A 60 -10.35 4.23 -16.34
C GLY A 60 -11.38 3.78 -15.31
N GLU A 61 -11.00 3.05 -14.25
CA GLU A 61 -11.89 2.62 -13.19
C GLU A 61 -11.69 3.43 -11.90
N THR A 62 -12.72 3.46 -11.05
CA THR A 62 -12.62 3.99 -9.69
C THR A 62 -11.82 3.05 -8.80
N MET A 63 -11.20 3.60 -7.77
CA MET A 63 -10.49 2.83 -6.77
C MET A 63 -11.45 1.89 -6.02
N THR A 64 -11.08 0.61 -5.90
CA THR A 64 -11.89 -0.43 -5.24
C THR A 64 -11.12 -0.99 -4.05
N LEU A 65 -11.79 -1.14 -2.90
CA LEU A 65 -11.21 -1.75 -1.70
C LEU A 65 -11.04 -3.26 -1.93
N ILE A 66 -9.81 -3.75 -1.79
CA ILE A 66 -9.51 -5.19 -1.81
C ILE A 66 -9.74 -5.78 -0.43
N VAL A 67 -9.10 -5.19 0.58
CA VAL A 67 -9.09 -5.76 1.92
C VAL A 67 -8.78 -4.70 2.96
N PHE A 68 -9.43 -4.85 4.11
CA PHE A 68 -9.22 -4.10 5.33
C PHE A 68 -8.59 -5.00 6.39
N THR A 69 -7.56 -4.52 7.09
CA THR A 69 -6.92 -5.24 8.18
C THR A 69 -6.80 -4.35 9.42
N VAL A 70 -6.93 -4.98 10.58
CA VAL A 70 -6.70 -4.37 11.90
C VAL A 70 -5.65 -5.20 12.62
N PHE A 71 -4.73 -4.55 13.32
CA PHE A 71 -3.72 -5.29 14.10
C PHE A 71 -4.38 -6.22 15.13
N GLY A 72 -3.97 -7.50 15.13
CA GLY A 72 -4.58 -8.56 15.95
C GLY A 72 -5.97 -9.03 15.49
N GLY A 73 -6.50 -8.48 14.41
CA GLY A 73 -7.79 -8.84 13.81
C GLY A 73 -7.66 -9.76 12.60
N LYS A 74 -8.80 -10.30 12.14
CA LYS A 74 -8.88 -11.02 10.87
C LYS A 74 -9.06 -10.03 9.71
N PRO A 75 -8.42 -10.26 8.55
CA PRO A 75 -8.67 -9.46 7.35
C PRO A 75 -10.13 -9.55 6.89
N ASP A 76 -10.71 -8.41 6.50
CA ASP A 76 -12.03 -8.30 5.88
C ASP A 76 -11.87 -7.98 4.38
N TYR A 77 -12.23 -8.94 3.53
CA TYR A 77 -12.12 -8.80 2.07
C TYR A 77 -13.35 -8.16 1.44
N GLY A 78 -14.44 -7.93 2.19
CA GLY A 78 -15.71 -7.50 1.63
C GLY A 78 -16.16 -8.41 0.47
N GLN A 79 -16.23 -7.87 -0.74
CA GLN A 79 -16.59 -8.60 -1.97
C GLN A 79 -15.39 -9.22 -2.70
N SER A 80 -14.17 -8.94 -2.25
CA SER A 80 -12.96 -9.48 -2.86
C SER A 80 -12.72 -10.93 -2.45
N SER A 81 -12.05 -11.69 -3.32
CA SER A 81 -11.78 -13.10 -3.06
C SER A 81 -10.56 -13.32 -2.15
N GLN A 82 -10.75 -14.03 -1.03
CA GLN A 82 -9.67 -14.49 -0.15
C GLN A 82 -8.80 -15.61 -0.79
N SER A 83 -9.30 -16.28 -1.83
CA SER A 83 -8.46 -17.19 -2.63
C SER A 83 -7.51 -16.43 -3.54
N LYS A 84 -7.88 -15.21 -3.94
CA LYS A 84 -7.07 -14.34 -4.81
C LYS A 84 -6.08 -13.47 -4.03
N TYR A 85 -6.50 -12.93 -2.90
CA TYR A 85 -5.71 -12.01 -2.09
C TYR A 85 -5.43 -12.61 -0.71
N SER A 86 -4.23 -12.36 -0.19
CA SER A 86 -3.95 -12.45 1.25
C SER A 86 -3.42 -11.13 1.75
N ALA A 87 -3.84 -10.71 2.94
CA ALA A 87 -3.25 -9.57 3.61
C ALA A 87 -2.93 -9.87 5.06
N VAL A 88 -1.84 -9.27 5.52
CA VAL A 88 -1.35 -9.36 6.89
C VAL A 88 -1.11 -7.96 7.43
N LYS A 89 -1.25 -7.82 8.74
CA LYS A 89 -0.85 -6.62 9.49
C LYS A 89 0.02 -7.07 10.66
N ASP A 90 1.31 -7.19 10.38
CA ASP A 90 2.28 -7.81 11.29
C ASP A 90 2.53 -6.97 12.54
N SER A 91 2.39 -5.65 12.42
CA SER A 91 2.50 -4.70 13.53
C SER A 91 1.49 -3.55 13.40
N MET A 92 1.51 -2.63 14.36
CA MET A 92 0.70 -1.41 14.24
C MET A 92 1.10 -0.62 13.00
N GLU A 93 2.38 -0.64 12.63
CA GLU A 93 2.97 0.20 11.58
C GLU A 93 3.11 -0.52 10.23
N THR A 94 3.20 -1.86 10.22
CA THR A 94 3.53 -2.65 9.03
C THR A 94 2.46 -3.64 8.63
N GLY A 95 2.37 -3.90 7.33
CA GLY A 95 1.53 -4.96 6.77
C GLY A 95 1.88 -5.23 5.31
N ALA A 96 1.26 -6.25 4.73
CA ALA A 96 1.50 -6.65 3.36
C ALA A 96 0.21 -7.12 2.68
N LEU A 97 0.16 -6.98 1.36
CA LEU A 97 -0.81 -7.60 0.47
C LEU A 97 -0.08 -8.53 -0.49
N THR A 98 -0.57 -9.75 -0.62
CA THR A 98 -0.15 -10.70 -1.65
C THR A 98 -1.28 -10.93 -2.63
N VAL A 99 -1.02 -10.68 -3.90
CA VAL A 99 -1.87 -11.09 -5.02
C VAL A 99 -1.40 -12.47 -5.49
N LYS A 100 -2.21 -13.50 -5.29
CA LYS A 100 -1.87 -14.90 -5.59
C LYS A 100 -2.15 -15.23 -7.04
N SER A 101 -1.33 -16.07 -7.65
CA SER A 101 -1.51 -16.59 -9.02
C SER A 101 -1.91 -15.47 -10.00
N VAL A 102 -0.99 -14.52 -10.18
CA VAL A 102 -1.21 -13.29 -10.97
C VAL A 102 -1.62 -13.63 -12.40
N GLN A 103 -2.57 -12.86 -12.93
CA GLN A 103 -3.12 -12.92 -14.27
C GLN A 103 -3.03 -11.52 -14.91
N PRO A 104 -3.14 -11.40 -16.25
CA PRO A 104 -3.14 -10.09 -16.92
C PRO A 104 -4.18 -9.11 -16.35
N ASP A 105 -5.33 -9.65 -15.95
CA ASP A 105 -6.44 -8.91 -15.34
C ASP A 105 -6.16 -8.43 -13.91
N ASP A 106 -4.97 -8.73 -13.34
CA ASP A 106 -4.49 -8.22 -12.06
C ASP A 106 -3.63 -6.96 -12.18
N ARG A 107 -3.28 -6.56 -13.41
CA ARG A 107 -2.56 -5.31 -13.66
C ARG A 107 -3.35 -4.11 -13.15
N GLY A 108 -2.69 -3.20 -12.46
CA GLY A 108 -3.28 -1.97 -11.97
C GLY A 108 -2.37 -1.28 -10.98
N LEU A 109 -2.80 -0.11 -10.52
CA LEU A 109 -2.18 0.56 -9.39
C LEU A 109 -2.79 -0.01 -8.11
N TYR A 110 -1.93 -0.29 -7.14
CA TYR A 110 -2.31 -0.77 -5.83
C TYR A 110 -1.87 0.25 -4.79
N PHE A 111 -2.76 0.58 -3.87
CA PHE A 111 -2.55 1.63 -2.88
C PHE A 111 -2.76 1.09 -1.47
N CYS A 112 -1.79 1.35 -0.61
CA CYS A 112 -1.93 1.23 0.83
C CYS A 112 -2.40 2.56 1.46
N ALA A 113 -3.34 2.47 2.39
CA ALA A 113 -3.70 3.57 3.28
C ALA A 113 -3.83 3.09 4.73
N VAL A 114 -3.61 3.98 5.70
CA VAL A 114 -3.78 3.67 7.12
C VAL A 114 -4.70 4.67 7.81
N SER A 115 -5.41 4.21 8.84
CA SER A 115 -6.35 5.05 9.60
C SER A 115 -6.39 4.68 11.07
N LYS A 116 -6.80 5.64 11.91
CA LYS A 116 -7.19 5.38 13.30
C LYS A 116 -8.60 4.82 13.43
N HIS A 117 -9.49 5.26 12.55
CA HIS A 117 -10.92 4.97 12.60
C HIS A 117 -11.36 4.30 11.30
N SER A 118 -12.34 3.42 11.41
CA SER A 118 -13.00 2.85 10.25
C SER A 118 -14.15 3.76 9.84
N ASP A 119 -14.03 4.47 8.73
CA ASP A 119 -15.22 4.96 8.00
C ASP A 119 -15.59 3.91 6.95
N VAL A 120 -15.84 2.69 7.41
CA VAL A 120 -16.58 1.74 6.58
C VAL A 120 -18.02 2.21 6.66
N ARG A 121 -18.41 3.10 5.74
CA ARG A 121 -19.81 3.26 5.39
C ARG A 121 -20.29 1.89 4.95
N ARG A 122 -20.90 1.15 5.86
CA ARG A 122 -21.81 0.06 5.53
C ARG A 122 -22.97 0.71 4.79
N GLY A 123 -22.80 0.94 3.50
CA GLY A 123 -23.92 1.11 2.60
C GLY A 123 -24.63 -0.24 2.59
N ASN A 124 -25.78 -0.28 3.26
CA ASN A 124 -26.94 -1.15 3.07
C ASN A 124 -27.79 -1.03 4.34
N SER A 125 -29.10 -0.93 4.34
CA SER A 125 -30.16 -0.71 3.36
C SER A 125 -31.41 -0.51 4.22
#